data_AF-A0A537TTD7-F1
#
_entry.id   AF-A0A537TTD7-F1
#
_cell.length_a   1.000
_cell.length_b   1.000
_cell.length_c   1.000
_cell.angle_alpha   90.00
_cell.angle_beta   90.00
_cell.angle_gamma   90.00
#
_symmetry.space_group_name_H-M   'P 1'
#
loop_
_entity.id
_entity.type
_entity.pdbx_description
1 polymer ?
#
loop_
_entity_poly.entity_id
_entity_poly.type
_entity_poly.pdbx_seq_one_letter_code
_entity_poly.pdbx_strand_id
1 'polypeptide(L)'
;MIANALPGSPPGTDDSGAKIASFFAHHHRAVVIGAILTGLAAPLFLALVTALALRLRVAGEGTAAAAVFAFGTVALALGIVSDALYVSLARIGADGNTSLAKGVYELDGFIAAKSFWFAAAAALVAGWAARRVLVQWYAAISLAAAVVLAVGGASLRFNGFFAPLGAMSGIAFLALLVWTLATCAFVWREPVPVVP
;
A
#
# COMPACT_ATOMS: atom_id res chain seq x y z
N MET A 1 -2.96 2.17 6.84
CA MET A 1 -2.70 3.60 6.51
C MET A 1 -3.93 4.50 6.54
N ILE A 2 -5.12 4.07 6.06
CA ILE A 2 -6.38 4.82 6.32
C ILE A 2 -6.61 4.99 7.84
N ALA A 3 -6.19 3.98 8.62
CA ALA A 3 -6.21 3.98 10.08
C ALA A 3 -5.39 5.11 10.75
N ASN A 4 -4.46 5.78 10.05
CA ASN A 4 -3.59 6.82 10.62
C ASN A 4 -4.20 8.22 10.53
N ALA A 5 -5.22 8.42 9.68
CA ALA A 5 -5.85 9.73 9.49
C ALA A 5 -6.99 10.00 10.49
N LEU A 6 -7.57 8.95 11.09
CA LEU A 6 -8.69 9.02 12.01
C LEU A 6 -8.32 9.40 13.47
N PRO A 7 -7.17 8.99 14.04
CA PRO A 7 -6.85 9.23 15.45
C PRO A 7 -5.94 10.44 15.75
N GLY A 8 -5.68 11.33 14.80
CA GLY A 8 -4.82 12.51 15.02
C GLY A 8 -3.38 12.29 14.54
N SER A 9 -2.37 12.82 15.25
CA SER A 9 -0.94 12.67 14.89
C SER A 9 -0.38 11.39 15.51
N PRO A 10 -0.23 10.28 14.77
CA PRO A 10 0.39 9.07 15.30
C PRO A 10 1.83 9.33 15.75
N PRO A 11 2.34 8.55 16.73
CA PRO A 11 3.72 8.66 17.19
C PRO A 11 4.73 8.40 16.06
N GLY A 12 5.91 9.00 16.17
CA GLY A 12 7.04 8.66 15.32
C GLY A 12 7.60 7.28 15.68
N THR A 13 8.36 6.69 14.76
CA THR A 13 9.07 5.42 15.02
C THR A 13 10.18 5.56 16.06
N ASP A 14 10.69 6.78 16.27
CA ASP A 14 11.70 7.11 17.28
C ASP A 14 11.11 7.46 18.65
N ASP A 15 9.78 7.57 18.77
CA ASP A 15 9.12 7.85 20.04
C ASP A 15 9.31 6.70 21.07
N SER A 16 9.04 7.02 22.34
CA SER A 16 9.11 6.04 23.42
C SER A 16 8.00 5.00 23.31
N GLY A 17 8.27 3.76 23.71
CA GLY A 17 7.27 2.69 23.76
C GLY A 17 6.05 3.04 24.62
N ALA A 18 6.22 3.88 25.64
CA ALA A 18 5.13 4.38 26.47
C ALA A 18 4.19 5.33 25.70
N LYS A 19 4.74 6.22 24.85
CA LYS A 19 3.95 7.10 23.98
C LYS A 19 3.20 6.31 22.92
N ILE A 20 3.85 5.30 22.35
CA ILE A 20 3.21 4.37 21.40
C ILE A 20 2.05 3.63 22.09
N ALA A 21 2.31 2.94 23.20
CA ALA A 21 1.30 2.18 23.94
C ALA A 21 0.09 3.04 24.37
N SER A 22 0.34 4.23 24.92
CA SER A 22 -0.73 5.15 25.34
C SER A 22 -1.57 5.66 24.17
N PHE A 23 -0.95 5.98 23.02
CA PHE A 23 -1.68 6.40 21.82
C PHE A 23 -2.68 5.32 21.38
N PHE A 24 -2.22 4.08 21.26
CA PHE A 24 -3.05 2.96 20.82
C PHE A 24 -4.13 2.57 21.83
N ALA A 25 -3.87 2.72 23.14
CA ALA A 25 -4.88 2.53 24.17
C ALA A 25 -6.00 3.59 24.08
N HIS A 26 -5.64 4.87 23.91
CA HIS A 26 -6.61 5.97 23.81
C HIS A 26 -7.39 6.00 22.48
N HIS A 27 -6.77 5.50 21.40
CA HIS A 27 -7.34 5.56 20.05
C HIS A 27 -7.85 4.21 19.52
N HIS A 28 -8.02 3.22 20.40
CA HIS A 28 -8.46 1.86 20.05
C HIS A 28 -9.65 1.84 19.05
N ARG A 29 -10.68 2.65 19.28
CA ARG A 29 -11.87 2.70 18.41
C ARG A 29 -11.52 3.10 16.97
N ALA A 30 -10.68 4.12 16.80
CA ALA A 30 -10.27 4.59 15.48
C ALA A 30 -9.40 3.54 14.77
N VAL A 31 -8.52 2.85 15.51
CA VAL A 31 -7.69 1.76 14.98
C VAL A 31 -8.56 0.60 14.49
N VAL A 32 -9.58 0.20 15.26
CA VAL A 32 -10.51 -0.88 14.86
C VAL A 32 -11.35 -0.50 13.64
N ILE A 33 -11.84 0.74 13.56
CA ILE A 33 -12.56 1.22 12.36
C ILE A 33 -11.63 1.16 11.14
N GLY A 34 -10.39 1.59 11.30
CA GLY A 34 -9.36 1.49 10.26
C GLY A 34 -9.16 0.06 9.77
N ALA A 35 -9.06 -0.90 10.69
CA ALA A 35 -8.91 -2.32 10.38
C ALA A 35 -10.07 -2.87 9.54
N ILE A 36 -11.31 -2.52 9.90
CA ILE A 36 -12.50 -2.94 9.16
C ILE A 36 -12.46 -2.38 7.74
N LEU A 37 -12.10 -1.11 7.57
CA LEU A 37 -11.97 -0.48 6.26
C LEU A 37 -10.87 -1.13 5.42
N THR A 38 -9.70 -1.43 6.01
CA THR A 38 -8.62 -2.15 5.31
C THR A 38 -9.06 -3.56 4.92
N GLY A 39 -9.77 -4.26 5.81
CA GLY A 39 -10.32 -5.60 5.55
C GLY A 39 -11.31 -5.63 4.38
N LEU A 40 -12.12 -4.58 4.19
CA LEU A 40 -12.99 -4.42 3.04
C LEU A 40 -12.22 -4.02 1.76
N ALA A 41 -11.20 -3.18 1.89
CA ALA A 41 -10.38 -2.75 0.77
C ALA A 41 -9.54 -3.88 0.16
N ALA A 42 -9.08 -4.83 0.97
CA ALA A 42 -8.23 -5.94 0.54
C ALA A 42 -8.81 -6.80 -0.61
N PRO A 43 -10.03 -7.38 -0.51
CA PRO A 43 -10.59 -8.16 -1.60
C PRO A 43 -10.88 -7.30 -2.85
N LEU A 44 -11.25 -6.02 -2.67
CA LEU A 44 -11.47 -5.10 -3.80
C LEU A 44 -10.15 -4.80 -4.55
N PHE A 45 -9.06 -4.61 -3.82
CA PHE A 45 -7.74 -4.41 -4.41
C PHE A 45 -7.26 -5.67 -5.13
N LEU A 46 -7.47 -6.85 -4.56
CA LEU A 46 -7.17 -8.12 -5.23
C LEU A 46 -7.97 -8.26 -6.55
N ALA A 47 -9.26 -7.94 -6.52
CA ALA A 47 -10.11 -7.95 -7.71
C ALA A 47 -9.59 -6.98 -8.79
N LEU A 48 -9.15 -5.78 -8.38
CA LEU A 48 -8.55 -4.79 -9.29
C LEU A 48 -7.28 -5.32 -9.98
N VAL A 49 -6.34 -5.86 -9.20
CA VAL A 49 -5.08 -6.41 -9.72
C VAL A 49 -5.36 -7.61 -10.64
N THR A 50 -6.35 -8.44 -10.31
CA THR A 50 -6.82 -9.54 -11.16
C THR A 50 -7.35 -9.02 -12.49
N ALA A 51 -8.23 -8.01 -12.47
CA ALA A 51 -8.82 -7.43 -13.66
C ALA A 51 -7.77 -6.77 -14.56
N LEU A 52 -6.78 -6.09 -13.97
CA LEU A 52 -5.64 -5.53 -14.70
C LEU A 52 -4.81 -6.63 -15.36
N ALA A 53 -4.48 -7.70 -14.64
CA ALA A 53 -3.73 -8.83 -15.19
C ALA A 53 -4.49 -9.50 -16.35
N LEU A 54 -5.79 -9.72 -16.21
CA LEU A 54 -6.63 -10.27 -17.29
C LEU A 54 -6.62 -9.36 -18.53
N ARG A 55 -6.71 -8.05 -18.35
CA ARG A 55 -6.58 -7.09 -19.46
C ARG A 55 -5.25 -7.19 -20.18
N LEU A 56 -4.14 -7.20 -19.45
CA LEU A 56 -2.81 -7.33 -20.04
C LEU A 56 -2.66 -8.67 -20.79
N ARG A 57 -3.24 -9.75 -20.25
CA ARG A 57 -3.23 -11.05 -20.90
C ARG A 57 -4.02 -11.05 -22.22
N VAL A 58 -5.22 -10.45 -22.25
CA VAL A 58 -6.01 -10.31 -23.48
C VAL A 58 -5.28 -9.47 -24.53
N ALA A 59 -4.52 -8.47 -24.08
CA ALA A 59 -3.64 -7.64 -24.91
C ALA A 59 -2.35 -8.36 -25.39
N GLY A 60 -2.18 -9.67 -25.12
CA GLY A 60 -1.01 -10.45 -25.53
C GLY A 60 0.21 -10.35 -24.60
N GLU A 61 0.13 -9.55 -23.53
CA GLU A 61 1.21 -9.33 -22.56
C GLU A 61 1.13 -10.34 -21.39
N GLY A 62 1.14 -11.64 -21.71
CA GLY A 62 0.94 -12.71 -20.73
C GLY A 62 1.95 -12.74 -19.58
N THR A 63 3.23 -12.47 -19.86
CA THR A 63 4.27 -12.40 -18.82
C THR A 63 4.07 -11.18 -17.91
N ALA A 64 3.70 -10.02 -18.48
CA ALA A 64 3.42 -8.83 -17.70
C ALA A 64 2.17 -9.01 -16.83
N ALA A 65 1.14 -9.68 -17.34
CA ALA A 65 -0.06 -10.04 -16.59
C ALA A 65 0.28 -10.87 -15.33
N ALA A 66 1.08 -11.93 -15.49
CA ALA A 66 1.51 -12.77 -14.38
C ALA A 66 2.34 -11.97 -13.35
N ALA A 67 3.27 -11.13 -13.82
CA ALA A 67 4.13 -10.33 -12.96
C ALA A 67 3.33 -9.26 -12.17
N VAL A 68 2.42 -8.52 -12.83
CA VAL A 68 1.55 -7.54 -12.14
C VAL A 68 0.69 -8.23 -11.09
N PHE A 69 0.10 -9.38 -11.42
CA PHE A 69 -0.70 -10.14 -10.46
C PHE A 69 0.12 -10.59 -9.26
N ALA A 70 1.29 -11.19 -9.50
CA ALA A 70 2.17 -11.67 -8.44
C ALA A 70 2.62 -10.52 -7.52
N PHE A 71 3.17 -9.44 -8.10
CA PHE A 71 3.65 -8.30 -7.31
C PHE A 71 2.52 -7.58 -6.58
N GLY A 72 1.36 -7.37 -7.22
CA GLY A 72 0.20 -6.75 -6.58
C GLY A 72 -0.34 -7.59 -5.42
N THR A 73 -0.34 -8.93 -5.56
CA THR A 73 -0.78 -9.84 -4.50
C THR A 73 0.21 -9.86 -3.32
N VAL A 74 1.52 -9.87 -3.58
CA VAL A 74 2.53 -9.79 -2.52
C VAL A 74 2.46 -8.44 -1.80
N ALA A 75 2.29 -7.34 -2.53
CA ALA A 75 2.09 -6.02 -1.94
C ALA A 75 0.87 -6.00 -1.01
N LEU A 76 -0.25 -6.56 -1.46
CA LEU A 76 -1.46 -6.68 -0.65
C LEU A 76 -1.25 -7.55 0.60
N ALA A 77 -0.62 -8.71 0.45
CA ALA A 77 -0.36 -9.62 1.55
C ALA A 77 0.49 -8.96 2.65
N LEU A 78 1.57 -8.27 2.26
CA LEU A 78 2.40 -7.50 3.20
C LEU A 78 1.62 -6.34 3.84
N GLY A 79 0.76 -5.66 3.08
CA GLY A 79 -0.13 -4.64 3.60
C GLY A 79 -1.10 -5.16 4.66
N ILE A 80 -1.66 -6.36 4.46
CA ILE A 80 -2.53 -7.03 5.45
C ILE A 80 -1.75 -7.43 6.71
N VAL A 81 -0.53 -7.95 6.55
CA VAL A 81 0.34 -8.28 7.69
C VAL A 81 0.66 -7.04 8.51
N SER A 82 1.03 -5.95 7.85
CA SER A 82 1.24 -4.63 8.49
C SER A 82 -0.02 -4.17 9.22
N ASP A 83 -1.19 -4.18 8.58
CA ASP A 83 -2.46 -3.80 9.22
C ASP A 83 -2.76 -4.65 10.47
N ALA A 84 -2.52 -5.96 10.42
CA ALA A 84 -2.69 -6.85 11.57
C ALA A 84 -1.74 -6.52 12.73
N LEU A 85 -0.47 -6.21 12.43
CA LEU A 85 0.49 -5.75 13.44
C LEU A 85 0.06 -4.42 14.06
N TYR A 86 -0.35 -3.46 13.23
CA TYR A 86 -0.83 -2.15 13.68
C TYR A 86 -2.04 -2.26 14.61
N VAL A 87 -2.99 -3.14 14.29
CA VAL A 87 -4.17 -3.39 15.14
C VAL A 87 -3.80 -4.10 16.44
N SER A 88 -2.81 -5.00 16.41
CA SER A 88 -2.34 -5.70 17.62
C SER A 88 -1.78 -4.75 18.68
N LEU A 89 -1.25 -3.59 18.29
CA LEU A 89 -0.73 -2.57 19.21
C LEU A 89 -1.81 -1.99 20.13
N ALA A 90 -3.08 -2.02 19.72
CA ALA A 90 -4.19 -1.61 20.58
C ALA A 90 -4.34 -2.53 21.81
N ARG A 91 -4.06 -3.83 21.64
CA ARG A 91 -4.07 -4.80 22.76
C ARG A 91 -2.79 -4.71 23.58
N ILE A 92 -1.62 -4.69 22.91
CA ILE A 92 -0.31 -4.59 23.59
C ILE A 92 -0.22 -3.30 24.43
N GLY A 93 -0.79 -2.20 23.93
CA GLY A 93 -0.87 -0.94 24.64
C GLY A 93 -1.76 -1.00 25.89
N ALA A 94 -2.89 -1.73 25.83
CA ALA A 94 -3.76 -1.96 26.97
C ALA A 94 -3.08 -2.84 28.05
N ASP A 95 -2.23 -3.79 27.64
CA ASP A 95 -1.47 -4.66 28.54
C ASP A 95 -0.25 -3.94 29.18
N GLY A 96 0.07 -2.71 28.75
CA GLY A 96 1.15 -1.90 29.31
C GLY A 96 2.57 -2.33 28.90
N ASN A 97 2.72 -3.27 27.96
CA ASN A 97 4.04 -3.77 27.54
C ASN A 97 4.69 -2.84 26.51
N THR A 98 5.36 -1.80 27.00
CA THR A 98 5.96 -0.72 26.20
C THR A 98 7.10 -1.18 25.28
N SER A 99 7.92 -2.15 25.71
CA SER A 99 9.01 -2.70 24.88
C SER A 99 8.47 -3.46 23.67
N LEU A 100 7.46 -4.31 23.90
CA LEU A 100 6.81 -5.05 22.83
C LEU A 100 6.05 -4.11 21.89
N ALA A 101 5.38 -3.07 22.41
CA ALA A 101 4.69 -2.07 21.60
C ALA A 101 5.66 -1.37 20.62
N LYS A 102 6.84 -0.97 21.09
CA LYS A 102 7.85 -0.34 20.24
C LYS A 102 8.35 -1.30 19.15
N GLY A 103 8.74 -2.52 19.53
CA GLY A 103 9.25 -3.51 18.56
C GLY A 103 8.23 -3.87 17.48
N VAL A 104 6.96 -4.05 17.86
CA VAL A 104 5.88 -4.33 16.90
C VAL A 104 5.61 -3.12 15.98
N TYR A 105 5.70 -1.89 16.50
CA TYR A 105 5.50 -0.69 15.70
C TYR A 105 6.61 -0.46 14.66
N GLU A 106 7.87 -0.71 15.04
CA GLU A 106 9.00 -0.65 14.11
C GLU A 106 8.90 -1.73 13.04
N LEU A 107 8.51 -2.95 13.42
CA LEU A 107 8.29 -4.06 12.49
C LEU A 107 7.15 -3.77 11.51
N ASP A 108 6.03 -3.24 11.99
CA ASP A 108 4.91 -2.79 11.16
C ASP A 108 5.38 -1.78 10.10
N GLY A 109 6.07 -0.72 10.53
CA GLY A 109 6.61 0.29 9.62
C GLY A 109 7.54 -0.31 8.55
N PHE A 110 8.42 -1.24 8.93
CA PHE A 110 9.30 -1.92 7.98
C PHE A 110 8.51 -2.76 6.97
N ILE A 111 7.52 -3.55 7.40
CA ILE A 111 6.70 -4.38 6.52
C ILE A 111 5.86 -3.50 5.58
N ALA A 112 5.29 -2.40 6.10
CA ALA A 112 4.58 -1.41 5.29
C ALA A 112 5.49 -0.83 4.19
N ALA A 113 6.71 -0.44 4.53
CA ALA A 113 7.69 0.05 3.56
C ALA A 113 8.00 -1.00 2.48
N LYS A 114 8.16 -2.29 2.85
CA LYS A 114 8.39 -3.36 1.87
C LYS A 114 7.20 -3.59 0.96
N SER A 115 5.96 -3.44 1.46
CA SER A 115 4.77 -3.54 0.62
C SER A 115 4.80 -2.56 -0.56
N PHE A 116 5.34 -1.34 -0.36
CA PHE A 116 5.46 -0.34 -1.40
C PHE A 116 6.46 -0.71 -2.50
N TRP A 117 7.51 -1.47 -2.23
CA TRP A 117 8.40 -1.95 -3.29
C TRP A 117 7.72 -2.94 -4.23
N PHE A 118 6.89 -3.83 -3.69
CA PHE A 118 6.10 -4.74 -4.51
C PHE A 118 5.00 -3.99 -5.28
N ALA A 119 4.37 -2.99 -4.66
CA ALA A 119 3.44 -2.12 -5.37
C ALA A 119 4.13 -1.32 -6.49
N ALA A 120 5.36 -0.85 -6.26
CA ALA A 120 6.17 -0.17 -7.26
C ALA A 120 6.49 -1.09 -8.44
N ALA A 121 6.87 -2.34 -8.17
CA ALA A 121 7.12 -3.33 -9.21
C ALA A 121 5.84 -3.62 -10.02
N ALA A 122 4.68 -3.78 -9.36
CA ALA A 122 3.40 -3.97 -10.05
C ALA A 122 3.07 -2.76 -10.95
N ALA A 123 3.20 -1.53 -10.44
CA ALA A 123 2.96 -0.31 -11.20
C ALA A 123 3.94 -0.14 -12.36
N LEU A 124 5.22 -0.49 -12.17
CA LEU A 124 6.25 -0.45 -13.21
C LEU A 124 5.91 -1.38 -14.36
N VAL A 125 5.58 -2.65 -14.06
CA VAL A 125 5.23 -3.64 -15.07
C VAL A 125 3.95 -3.24 -15.79
N ALA A 126 2.92 -2.79 -15.05
CA ALA A 126 1.67 -2.31 -15.62
C ALA A 126 1.90 -1.13 -16.57
N GLY A 127 2.70 -0.14 -16.15
CA GLY A 127 3.03 1.02 -16.96
C GLY A 127 3.84 0.67 -18.20
N TRP A 128 4.83 -0.22 -18.06
CA TRP A 128 5.67 -0.67 -19.18
C TRP A 128 4.87 -1.45 -20.22
N ALA A 129 4.05 -2.42 -19.80
CA ALA A 129 3.19 -3.18 -20.69
C ALA A 129 2.14 -2.26 -21.35
N ALA A 130 1.59 -1.31 -20.59
CA ALA A 130 0.64 -0.35 -21.14
C ALA A 130 1.25 0.58 -22.20
N ARG A 131 2.57 0.90 -22.16
CA ARG A 131 3.22 1.69 -23.23
C ARG A 131 3.20 0.98 -24.57
N ARG A 132 3.27 -0.35 -24.57
CA ARG A 132 3.41 -1.15 -25.79
C ARG A 132 2.07 -1.42 -26.46
N VAL A 133 1.00 -1.53 -25.65
CA VAL A 133 -0.27 -2.07 -26.14
C VAL A 133 -1.48 -1.16 -25.84
N LEU A 134 -1.32 -0.12 -25.02
CA LEU A 134 -2.46 0.60 -24.40
C LEU A 134 -2.22 2.12 -24.27
N VAL A 135 -3.15 2.79 -23.59
CA VAL A 135 -3.29 4.26 -23.55
C VAL A 135 -2.13 4.95 -22.82
N GLN A 136 -1.49 5.92 -23.47
CA GLN A 136 -0.26 6.59 -22.99
C GLN A 136 -0.39 7.28 -21.63
N TRP A 137 -1.56 7.85 -21.30
CA TRP A 137 -1.76 8.53 -20.01
C TRP A 137 -1.64 7.54 -18.83
N TYR A 138 -2.15 6.31 -18.97
CA TYR A 138 -2.11 5.31 -17.91
C TYR A 138 -0.67 4.82 -17.68
N ALA A 139 0.09 4.65 -18.76
CA ALA A 139 1.51 4.33 -18.67
C ALA A 139 2.30 5.42 -17.94
N ALA A 140 2.06 6.70 -18.23
CA ALA A 140 2.72 7.80 -17.55
C ALA A 140 2.42 7.82 -16.05
N ILE A 141 1.15 7.68 -15.66
CA ILE A 141 0.74 7.63 -14.25
C ILE A 141 1.35 6.42 -13.54
N SER A 142 1.32 5.25 -14.18
CA SER A 142 1.84 4.02 -13.58
C SER A 142 3.35 4.08 -13.35
N LEU A 143 4.10 4.70 -14.25
CA LEU A 143 5.54 4.88 -14.09
C LEU A 143 5.88 5.96 -13.06
N ALA A 144 5.13 7.06 -13.03
CA ALA A 144 5.28 8.06 -11.97
C ALA A 144 4.99 7.44 -10.59
N ALA A 145 3.91 6.67 -10.47
CA ALA A 145 3.57 5.95 -9.26
C ALA A 145 4.67 4.95 -8.87
N ALA A 146 5.22 4.19 -9.83
CA ALA A 146 6.31 3.26 -9.57
C ALA A 146 7.53 3.93 -8.95
N VAL A 147 7.93 5.10 -9.45
CA VAL A 147 9.05 5.89 -8.87
C VAL A 147 8.72 6.32 -7.44
N VAL A 148 7.54 6.91 -7.22
CA VAL A 148 7.16 7.41 -5.90
C VAL A 148 7.03 6.29 -4.89
N LEU A 149 6.46 5.14 -5.28
CA LEU A 149 6.34 3.94 -4.44
C LEU A 149 7.70 3.30 -4.14
N ALA A 150 8.62 3.28 -5.11
CA ALA A 150 9.98 2.78 -4.89
C ALA A 150 10.74 3.62 -3.87
N VAL A 151 10.63 4.95 -3.97
CA VAL A 151 11.17 5.90 -2.98
C VAL A 151 10.47 5.73 -1.63
N GLY A 152 9.15 5.53 -1.64
CA GLY A 152 8.35 5.23 -0.45
C GLY A 152 8.85 4.00 0.31
N GLY A 153 9.10 2.89 -0.38
CA GLY A 153 9.62 1.68 0.24
C GLY A 153 11.08 1.75 0.68
N ALA A 154 11.82 2.78 0.24
CA ALA A 154 13.15 3.12 0.74
C ALA A 154 13.10 3.96 2.03
N SER A 155 11.92 4.22 2.59
CA SER A 155 11.73 4.93 3.87
C SER A 155 12.13 4.04 5.05
N LEU A 156 13.45 3.88 5.23
CA LEU A 156 14.08 3.03 6.25
C LEU A 156 14.82 3.85 7.33
N ARG A 157 14.67 5.18 7.34
CA ARG A 157 15.34 6.01 8.34
C ARG A 157 14.63 5.89 9.69
N PHE A 158 15.37 6.06 10.78
CA PHE A 158 14.78 6.02 12.12
C PHE A 158 13.84 7.19 12.41
N ASN A 159 14.08 8.35 11.78
CA ASN A 159 13.28 9.57 11.97
C ASN A 159 13.26 10.46 10.71
N GLY A 160 12.37 11.47 10.75
CA GLY A 160 12.23 12.49 9.70
C GLY A 160 11.39 12.05 8.50
N PHE A 161 11.61 12.72 7.36
CA PHE A 161 10.78 12.57 6.15
C PHE A 161 10.72 11.12 5.60
N PHE A 162 11.84 10.40 5.69
CA PHE A 162 11.99 9.00 5.24
C PHE A 162 11.86 7.99 6.39
N ALA A 163 11.25 8.38 7.52
CA ALA A 163 10.83 7.40 8.50
C ALA A 163 9.72 6.51 7.91
N PRO A 164 9.58 5.25 8.33
CA PRO A 164 8.52 4.35 7.84
C PRO A 164 7.12 4.92 7.96
N LEU A 165 6.87 5.81 8.93
CA LEU A 165 5.61 6.52 9.15
C LEU A 165 5.73 8.03 8.90
N GLY A 166 6.83 8.46 8.26
CA GLY A 166 7.08 9.83 7.88
C GLY A 166 6.27 10.29 6.67
N ALA A 167 6.45 11.55 6.29
CA ALA A 167 5.71 12.17 5.20
C ALA A 167 5.91 11.45 3.85
N MET A 168 7.08 10.86 3.59
CA MET A 168 7.32 10.11 2.35
C MET A 168 6.40 8.89 2.22
N SER A 169 6.16 8.16 3.32
CA SER A 169 5.21 7.04 3.32
C SER A 169 3.78 7.51 3.06
N GLY A 170 3.40 8.68 3.57
CA GLY A 170 2.14 9.34 3.23
C GLY A 170 2.02 9.66 1.74
N ILE A 171 3.09 10.21 1.14
CA ILE A 171 3.16 10.49 -0.30
C ILE A 171 3.09 9.20 -1.12
N ALA A 172 3.78 8.13 -0.68
CA ALA A 172 3.74 6.83 -1.33
C ALA A 172 2.33 6.22 -1.28
N PHE A 173 1.64 6.36 -0.16
CA PHE A 173 0.24 5.95 -0.03
C PHE A 173 -0.68 6.72 -0.98
N LEU A 174 -0.50 8.04 -1.10
CA LEU A 174 -1.25 8.85 -2.06
C LEU A 174 -0.95 8.42 -3.50
N ALA A 175 0.30 8.11 -3.83
CA ALA A 175 0.66 7.58 -5.14
C ALA A 175 0.02 6.21 -5.41
N LEU A 176 -0.05 5.33 -4.41
CA LEU A 176 -0.77 4.06 -4.51
C LEU A 176 -2.26 4.28 -4.78
N LEU A 177 -2.88 5.25 -4.08
CA LEU A 177 -4.29 5.59 -4.27
C LEU A 177 -4.55 6.14 -5.68
N VAL A 178 -3.73 7.10 -6.14
CA VAL A 178 -3.82 7.65 -7.50
C VAL A 178 -3.65 6.55 -8.55
N TRP A 179 -2.68 5.66 -8.36
CA TRP A 179 -2.47 4.53 -9.26
C TRP A 179 -3.63 3.54 -9.26
N THR A 180 -4.22 3.27 -8.09
CA THR A 180 -5.41 2.43 -7.94
C THR A 180 -6.58 3.03 -8.72
N LEU A 181 -6.87 4.32 -8.54
CA LEU A 181 -7.94 5.03 -9.24
C LEU A 181 -7.72 5.08 -10.76
N ALA A 182 -6.48 5.35 -11.18
CA ALA A 182 -6.09 5.32 -12.59
C ALA A 182 -6.29 3.92 -13.19
N THR A 183 -5.96 2.88 -12.44
CA THR A 183 -6.17 1.48 -12.85
C THR A 183 -7.65 1.14 -12.93
N CYS A 184 -8.49 1.58 -11.98
CA CYS A 184 -9.94 1.43 -12.08
C CYS A 184 -10.48 2.07 -13.36
N ALA A 185 -10.11 3.34 -13.60
CA ALA A 185 -10.53 4.07 -14.80
C ALA A 185 -10.03 3.40 -16.09
N PHE A 186 -8.83 2.82 -16.07
CA PHE A 186 -8.27 2.09 -17.20
C PHE A 186 -9.02 0.77 -17.46
N VAL A 187 -9.28 -0.02 -16.42
CA VAL A 187 -9.99 -1.31 -16.52
C VAL A 187 -11.46 -1.12 -16.93
N TRP A 188 -12.10 -0.01 -16.53
CA TRP A 188 -13.49 0.29 -16.90
C TRP A 188 -13.69 0.70 -18.36
N ARG A 189 -12.69 1.25 -19.06
CA ARG A 189 -12.85 1.70 -20.45
C ARG A 189 -13.02 0.51 -21.39
N GLU A 190 -14.15 0.37 -22.07
CA GLU A 190 -14.40 -0.72 -23.03
C GLU A 190 -13.21 -0.97 -23.98
N PRO A 191 -12.83 -2.23 -24.24
CA PRO A 191 -11.85 -2.55 -25.28
C PRO A 191 -12.36 -2.00 -26.61
N VAL A 192 -11.54 -1.21 -27.32
CA VAL A 192 -11.91 -0.74 -28.66
C VAL A 192 -12.18 -1.98 -29.53
N PRO A 193 -13.36 -2.11 -30.17
CA PRO A 193 -13.67 -3.25 -31.00
C PRO A 193 -12.63 -3.37 -32.11
N VAL A 194 -12.02 -4.55 -32.23
CA VAL A 194 -11.14 -4.89 -33.35
C VAL A 194 -12.06 -4.99 -34.57
N VAL A 195 -12.05 -3.97 -35.43
CA VAL A 195 -12.74 -4.04 -36.73
C VAL A 195 -11.95 -5.05 -37.57
N PRO A 196 -12.57 -6.14 -38.04
CA PRO A 196 -11.92 -7.15 -38.88
C PRO A 196 -11.53 -6.61 -40.26
#